data_AF-A0A3D2VU31-F1
#
_entry.id   AF-A0A3D2VU31-F1
#
_cell.length_a   1.000
_cell.length_b   1.000
_cell.length_c   1.000
_cell.angle_alpha   90.00
_cell.angle_beta   90.00
_cell.angle_gamma   90.00
#
_symmetry.space_group_name_H-M   'P 1'
#
loop_
_entity.id
_entity.type
_entity.pdbx_description
1 polymer ?
#
loop_
_entity_poly.entity_id
_entity_poly.type
_entity_poly.pdbx_seq_one_letter_code
_entity_poly.pdbx_strand_id
1 'polypeptide(L)'
;LLTAFMTVLVVIAGWEVIQYRVAQYMAAFLIMEGLMIGVFAALDALLFYVFFEAMLVPMFLIIGIWGGPRRVYATLKFFLYTFFGSVFMLIALIYLYNQANSFEILDFHKLPLTMTEQVLIFFAFLLGFSVKVPM
;
A
#
# COMPACT_ATOMS: atom_id res chain seq x y z
N LEU A 1 2.17 12.69 -9.61
CA LEU A 1 1.40 13.45 -10.62
C LEU A 1 0.22 12.66 -11.16
N LEU A 2 0.43 11.43 -11.67
CA LEU A 2 -0.66 10.58 -12.17
C LEU A 2 -1.77 10.36 -11.14
N THR A 3 -1.41 10.07 -9.88
CA THR A 3 -2.38 9.86 -8.78
C THR A 3 -3.33 11.05 -8.65
N ALA A 4 -2.79 12.26 -8.49
CA ALA A 4 -3.59 13.47 -8.33
C ALA A 4 -4.48 13.78 -9.52
N PHE A 5 -3.98 13.55 -10.74
CA PHE A 5 -4.77 13.73 -11.96
C PHE A 5 -5.95 12.76 -12.03
N MET A 6 -5.71 11.47 -11.72
CA MET A 6 -6.75 10.45 -11.73
C MET A 6 -7.82 10.69 -10.66
N THR A 7 -7.45 11.20 -9.50
CA THR A 7 -8.41 11.53 -8.43
C THR A 7 -9.50 12.47 -8.93
N VAL A 8 -9.14 13.52 -9.68
CA VAL A 8 -10.11 14.49 -10.23
C VAL A 8 -11.11 13.78 -11.15
N LEU A 9 -10.63 12.91 -12.03
CA LEU A 9 -11.49 12.16 -12.94
C LEU A 9 -12.44 11.20 -12.18
N VAL A 10 -11.93 10.52 -11.16
CA VAL A 10 -12.73 9.58 -10.36
C VAL A 10 -13.80 10.31 -9.54
N VAL A 11 -13.48 11.46 -8.96
CA VAL A 11 -14.46 12.27 -8.21
C VAL A 11 -15.57 12.77 -9.12
N ILE A 12 -15.23 13.22 -10.34
CA ILE A 12 -16.23 13.64 -11.34
C ILE A 12 -17.11 12.46 -11.75
N ALA A 13 -16.53 11.30 -12.04
CA ALA A 13 -17.29 10.10 -12.41
C ALA A 13 -18.17 9.57 -11.27
N GLY A 14 -17.72 9.73 -10.02
CA GLY A 14 -18.43 9.29 -8.83
C GLY A 14 -19.64 10.15 -8.45
N TRP A 15 -19.79 11.35 -9.04
CA TRP A 15 -20.82 12.32 -8.67
C TRP A 15 -22.25 11.78 -8.79
N GLU A 16 -22.55 11.05 -9.85
CA GLU A 16 -23.89 10.47 -10.06
C GLU A 16 -24.04 9.09 -9.39
N VAL A 17 -22.95 8.34 -9.26
CA VAL A 17 -22.98 6.95 -8.75
C VAL A 17 -23.06 6.89 -7.22
N ILE A 18 -22.37 7.80 -6.52
CA ILE A 18 -22.28 7.77 -5.05
C ILE A 18 -23.35 8.71 -4.46
N GLN A 19 -24.52 8.14 -4.16
CA GLN A 19 -25.65 8.88 -3.54
C GLN A 19 -25.77 8.63 -2.03
N TYR A 20 -25.15 7.57 -1.51
CA TYR A 20 -25.21 7.20 -0.10
C TYR A 20 -23.94 7.63 0.64
N ARG A 21 -24.09 8.37 1.76
CA ARG A 21 -22.98 8.80 2.63
C ARG A 21 -21.82 9.46 1.87
N VAL A 22 -22.14 10.34 0.93
CA VAL A 22 -21.19 10.99 -0.01
C VAL A 22 -19.98 11.60 0.71
N ALA A 23 -20.21 12.35 1.80
CA ALA A 23 -19.13 12.98 2.57
C ALA A 23 -18.12 11.96 3.13
N GLN A 24 -18.59 10.80 3.62
CA GLN A 24 -17.72 9.76 4.15
C GLN A 24 -16.93 9.06 3.04
N TYR A 25 -17.56 8.85 1.88
CA TYR A 25 -16.88 8.31 0.70
C TYR A 25 -15.75 9.23 0.23
N MET A 26 -16.07 10.52 0.04
CA MET A 26 -15.09 11.51 -0.43
C MET A 26 -13.95 11.69 0.58
N ALA A 27 -14.25 11.71 1.88
CA ALA A 27 -13.20 11.76 2.91
C ALA A 27 -12.29 10.52 2.85
N ALA A 28 -12.85 9.32 2.77
CA ALA A 28 -12.06 8.08 2.65
C ALA A 28 -11.22 8.06 1.37
N PHE A 29 -11.76 8.56 0.25
CA PHE A 29 -11.08 8.63 -1.03
C PHE A 29 -9.91 9.62 -1.02
N LEU A 30 -10.09 10.81 -0.46
CA LEU A 30 -9.03 11.81 -0.31
C LEU A 30 -7.93 11.36 0.66
N ILE A 31 -8.30 10.65 1.74
CA ILE A 31 -7.32 10.03 2.65
C ILE A 31 -6.51 8.96 1.88
N MET A 32 -7.18 8.12 1.10
CA MET A 32 -6.53 7.11 0.27
C MET A 32 -5.54 7.74 -0.72
N GLU A 33 -5.94 8.82 -1.40
CA GLU A 33 -5.07 9.59 -2.29
C GLU A 33 -3.83 10.12 -1.56
N GLY A 34 -4.02 10.78 -0.41
CA GLY A 34 -2.91 11.32 0.38
C GLY A 34 -1.91 10.25 0.80
N LEU A 35 -2.41 9.07 1.21
CA LEU A 35 -1.58 7.92 1.54
C LEU A 35 -0.83 7.39 0.31
N MET A 36 -1.47 7.30 -0.86
CA MET A 36 -0.80 6.90 -2.10
C MET A 36 0.30 7.88 -2.51
N ILE A 37 0.07 9.20 -2.37
CA ILE A 37 1.12 10.19 -2.59
C ILE A 37 2.28 9.97 -1.62
N GLY A 38 1.98 9.69 -0.35
CA GLY A 38 2.96 9.30 0.67
C GLY A 38 3.81 8.10 0.26
N VAL A 39 3.19 7.03 -0.28
CA VAL A 39 3.91 5.85 -0.81
C VAL A 39 4.92 6.25 -1.88
N PHE A 40 4.53 7.09 -2.84
CA PHE A 40 5.41 7.49 -3.95
C PHE A 40 6.44 8.56 -3.56
N ALA A 41 6.22 9.30 -2.48
CA ALA A 41 7.12 10.35 -2.01
C ALA A 41 8.11 9.89 -0.93
N ALA A 42 7.86 8.74 -0.30
CA ALA A 42 8.71 8.22 0.77
C ALA A 42 10.08 7.78 0.25
N LEU A 43 11.14 8.33 0.86
CA LEU A 43 12.53 7.93 0.65
C LEU A 43 13.08 7.07 1.81
N ASP A 44 12.37 7.07 2.94
CA ASP A 44 12.57 6.16 4.06
C ASP A 44 11.71 4.91 3.86
N ALA A 45 12.32 3.75 4.00
CA ALA A 45 11.70 2.47 3.69
C ALA A 45 10.64 2.03 4.73
N LEU A 46 10.79 2.42 6.00
CA LEU A 46 9.77 2.18 7.01
C LEU A 46 8.58 3.10 6.78
N LEU A 47 8.82 4.37 6.47
CA LEU A 47 7.77 5.33 6.12
C LEU A 47 7.00 4.87 4.88
N PHE A 48 7.71 4.39 3.86
CA PHE A 48 7.10 3.73 2.70
C PHE A 48 6.19 2.58 3.13
N TYR A 49 6.67 1.66 3.97
CA TYR A 49 5.88 0.54 4.47
C TYR A 49 4.62 0.99 5.20
N VAL A 50 4.73 1.99 6.07
CA VAL A 50 3.61 2.55 6.83
C VAL A 50 2.56 3.11 5.88
N PHE A 51 2.92 3.92 4.87
CA PHE A 51 1.95 4.41 3.89
C PHE A 51 1.35 3.29 3.05
N PHE A 52 2.18 2.32 2.67
CA PHE A 52 1.79 1.17 1.86
C PHE A 52 0.75 0.28 2.54
N GLU A 53 0.83 0.13 3.87
CA GLU A 53 -0.17 -0.60 4.64
C GLU A 53 -1.34 0.30 5.07
N ALA A 54 -1.08 1.55 5.43
CA ALA A 54 -2.12 2.49 5.85
C ALA A 54 -3.16 2.72 4.75
N MET A 55 -2.77 2.71 3.47
CA MET A 55 -3.73 2.82 2.35
C MET A 55 -4.74 1.68 2.30
N LEU A 56 -4.47 0.52 2.91
CA LEU A 56 -5.42 -0.58 3.02
C LEU A 56 -6.66 -0.21 3.84
N VAL A 57 -6.53 0.70 4.82
CA VAL A 57 -7.64 1.12 5.70
C VAL A 57 -8.75 1.84 4.92
N PRO A 58 -8.49 2.93 4.17
CA PRO A 58 -9.55 3.56 3.39
C PRO A 58 -10.05 2.65 2.26
N MET A 59 -9.20 1.83 1.64
CA MET A 59 -9.67 0.82 0.66
C MET A 59 -10.63 -0.18 1.29
N PHE A 60 -10.34 -0.65 2.51
CA PHE A 60 -11.21 -1.54 3.27
C PHE A 60 -12.59 -0.90 3.48
N LEU A 61 -12.64 0.38 3.87
CA LEU A 61 -13.89 1.10 4.09
C LEU A 61 -14.65 1.32 2.78
N ILE A 62 -13.95 1.72 1.71
CA ILE A 62 -14.56 1.98 0.39
C ILE A 62 -15.22 0.71 -0.15
N ILE A 63 -14.51 -0.42 -0.16
CA ILE A 63 -15.05 -1.69 -0.63
C ILE A 63 -16.15 -2.19 0.32
N GLY A 64 -15.96 -2.10 1.64
CA GLY A 64 -16.89 -2.65 2.62
C GLY A 64 -18.24 -1.95 2.69
N ILE A 65 -18.29 -0.63 2.45
CA ILE A 65 -19.51 0.17 2.55
C ILE A 65 -20.13 0.44 1.18
N TRP A 66 -19.32 0.77 0.16
CA TRP A 66 -19.80 1.16 -1.18
C TRP A 66 -19.57 0.09 -2.26
N GLY A 67 -18.88 -1.00 -1.94
CA GLY A 67 -18.67 -2.11 -2.88
C GLY A 67 -19.96 -2.85 -3.24
N GLY A 68 -19.87 -3.65 -4.31
CA GLY A 68 -21.00 -4.40 -4.88
C GLY A 68 -21.44 -5.64 -4.08
N PRO A 69 -22.09 -6.61 -4.73
CA PRO A 69 -22.55 -7.84 -4.09
C PRO A 69 -21.39 -8.59 -3.40
N ARG A 70 -21.64 -9.12 -2.20
CA ARG A 70 -20.63 -9.79 -1.35
C ARG A 70 -19.45 -8.90 -0.91
N ARG A 71 -19.66 -7.58 -0.83
CA ARG A 71 -18.65 -6.59 -0.38
C ARG A 71 -17.89 -6.97 0.89
N VAL A 72 -18.56 -7.48 1.92
CA VAL A 72 -17.90 -7.86 3.19
C VAL A 72 -16.89 -8.98 2.96
N TYR A 73 -17.29 -10.02 2.23
CA TYR A 73 -16.40 -11.12 1.86
C TYR A 73 -15.23 -10.64 1.01
N ALA A 74 -15.50 -9.81 -0.01
CA ALA A 74 -14.47 -9.25 -0.88
C ALA A 74 -13.47 -8.38 -0.12
N THR A 75 -13.95 -7.56 0.82
CA THR A 75 -13.12 -6.66 1.63
C THR A 75 -12.21 -7.43 2.58
N LEU A 76 -12.75 -8.41 3.31
CA LEU A 76 -11.96 -9.26 4.21
C LEU A 76 -10.90 -10.05 3.43
N LYS A 77 -11.27 -10.58 2.26
CA LYS A 77 -10.34 -11.28 1.38
C LYS A 77 -9.24 -10.33 0.91
N PHE A 78 -9.59 -9.20 0.33
CA PHE A 78 -8.61 -8.20 -0.14
C PHE A 78 -7.60 -7.84 0.97
N PHE A 79 -8.10 -7.51 2.16
CA PHE A 79 -7.25 -7.14 3.29
C PHE A 79 -6.33 -8.27 3.74
N LEU A 80 -6.88 -9.48 3.99
CA LEU A 80 -6.09 -10.60 4.50
C LEU A 80 -5.00 -11.03 3.52
N TYR A 81 -5.32 -11.11 2.24
CA TYR A 81 -4.31 -11.50 1.24
C TYR A 81 -3.20 -10.45 1.15
N THR A 82 -3.56 -9.16 1.02
CA THR A 82 -2.57 -8.08 0.88
C THR A 82 -1.72 -7.87 2.12
N PHE A 83 -2.32 -7.95 3.31
CA PHE A 83 -1.62 -7.85 4.59
C PHE A 83 -0.67 -9.02 4.81
N PHE A 84 -1.07 -10.25 4.46
CA PHE A 84 -0.21 -11.41 4.65
C PHE A 84 1.07 -11.33 3.80
N GLY A 85 0.96 -10.89 2.55
CA GLY A 85 2.14 -10.65 1.71
C GLY A 85 3.05 -9.55 2.27
N SER A 86 2.48 -8.45 2.77
CA SER A 86 3.26 -7.31 3.24
C SER A 86 4.07 -7.60 4.51
N VAL A 87 3.65 -8.53 5.36
CA VAL A 87 4.40 -8.92 6.57
C VAL A 87 5.81 -9.42 6.23
N PHE A 88 5.98 -10.18 5.14
CA PHE A 88 7.30 -10.64 4.71
C PHE A 88 8.21 -9.47 4.31
N MET A 89 7.64 -8.47 3.62
CA MET A 89 8.36 -7.25 3.29
C MET A 89 8.82 -6.49 4.54
N LEU A 90 8.00 -6.44 5.59
CA LEU A 90 8.39 -5.82 6.87
C LEU A 90 9.59 -6.53 7.50
N ILE A 91 9.60 -7.86 7.50
CA ILE A 91 10.71 -8.65 8.04
C ILE A 91 12.01 -8.31 7.29
N ALA A 92 11.96 -8.20 5.96
CA ALA A 92 13.12 -7.80 5.16
C ALA A 92 13.60 -6.38 5.46
N LEU A 93 12.67 -5.43 5.64
CA LEU A 93 13.00 -4.05 6.03
C LEU A 93 13.66 -3.96 7.40
N ILE A 94 13.17 -4.72 8.38
CA ILE A 94 13.78 -4.79 9.72
C ILE A 94 15.19 -5.40 9.63
N TYR A 95 15.37 -6.44 8.82
CA TYR A 95 16.70 -7.02 8.59
C TYR A 95 17.66 -5.99 7.97
N LEU A 96 17.23 -5.28 6.93
CA LEU A 96 18.02 -4.22 6.28
C LEU A 96 18.38 -3.09 7.25
N TYR A 97 17.46 -2.69 8.11
CA TYR A 97 17.73 -1.72 9.16
C TYR A 97 18.83 -2.20 10.12
N ASN A 98 18.81 -3.46 10.55
CA ASN A 98 19.85 -3.99 11.44
C ASN A 98 21.24 -3.97 10.78
N GLN A 99 21.31 -4.07 9.45
CA GLN A 99 22.58 -3.99 8.72
C GLN A 99 23.03 -2.55 8.44
N ALA A 100 22.09 -1.65 8.12
CA ALA A 100 22.40 -0.25 7.78
C ALA A 100 22.40 0.71 8.97
N ASN A 101 21.76 0.36 10.08
CA ASN A 101 21.37 1.26 11.17
C ASN A 101 20.62 2.52 10.69
N SER A 102 19.90 2.40 9.58
CA SER A 102 19.18 3.48 8.90
C SER A 102 18.01 2.87 8.14
N PHE A 103 16.92 3.63 7.96
CA PHE A 103 15.81 3.24 7.08
C PHE A 103 15.85 3.96 5.73
N GLU A 104 16.86 4.82 5.50
CA GLU A 104 17.04 5.51 4.23
C GLU A 104 17.34 4.51 3.11
N ILE A 105 16.54 4.55 2.04
CA ILE A 105 16.71 3.63 0.90
C ILE A 105 18.11 3.75 0.28
N LEU A 106 18.69 4.95 0.29
CA LEU A 106 20.03 5.21 -0.25
C LEU A 106 21.15 4.51 0.53
N ASP A 107 20.94 4.24 1.82
CA ASP A 107 21.93 3.54 2.64
C ASP A 107 21.88 2.03 2.38
N PHE A 108 20.71 1.48 2.07
CA PHE A 108 20.57 0.07 1.68
C PHE A 108 21.35 -0.29 0.43
N HIS A 109 21.48 0.63 -0.53
CA HIS A 109 22.27 0.40 -1.75
C HIS A 109 23.78 0.24 -1.49
N LYS A 110 24.28 0.71 -0.35
CA LYS A 110 25.70 0.65 0.00
C LYS A 110 26.04 -0.59 0.82
N LEU A 111 25.04 -1.37 1.23
CA LEU A 111 25.25 -2.53 2.08
C LEU A 111 25.98 -3.65 1.31
N PRO A 112 27.04 -4.24 1.88
CA PRO A 112 27.71 -5.40 1.31
C PRO A 112 26.90 -6.68 1.61
N LEU A 113 25.74 -6.83 0.98
CA LEU A 113 24.87 -8.01 1.13
C LEU A 113 25.43 -9.19 0.33
N THR A 114 25.45 -10.36 0.97
CA THR A 114 25.76 -11.63 0.30
C THR A 114 24.65 -12.02 -0.69
N MET A 115 24.98 -12.88 -1.66
CA MET A 115 24.00 -13.34 -2.66
C MET A 115 22.78 -14.00 -2.01
N THR A 116 22.98 -14.77 -0.94
CA THR A 116 21.89 -15.42 -0.21
C THR A 116 20.94 -14.41 0.42
N GLU A 117 21.47 -13.36 1.05
CA GLU A 117 20.67 -12.30 1.66
C GLU A 117 19.86 -11.54 0.59
N GLN A 118 20.50 -11.19 -0.53
CA GLN A 118 19.82 -10.51 -1.64
C GLN A 118 18.66 -11.35 -2.20
N VAL A 119 18.84 -12.66 -2.37
CA VAL A 119 17.79 -13.56 -2.86
C VAL A 119 16.62 -13.65 -1.87
N LEU A 120 16.90 -13.78 -0.57
CA LEU A 120 15.85 -13.85 0.46
C LEU A 120 15.06 -12.54 0.56
N ILE A 121 15.76 -11.40 0.56
CA ILE A 121 15.14 -10.07 0.56
C ILE A 121 14.29 -9.90 -0.71
N PHE A 122 14.82 -10.29 -1.87
CA PHE A 122 14.08 -10.23 -3.13
C PHE A 122 12.76 -11.00 -3.04
N PHE A 123 12.76 -12.24 -2.55
CA PHE A 123 11.53 -13.02 -2.41
C PHE A 123 10.56 -12.43 -1.39
N ALA A 124 11.07 -11.86 -0.29
CA ALA A 124 10.23 -11.18 0.69
C ALA A 124 9.50 -9.96 0.09
N PHE A 125 10.21 -9.14 -0.69
CA PHE A 125 9.61 -8.02 -1.43
C PHE A 125 8.70 -8.49 -2.57
N LEU A 126 9.09 -9.54 -3.28
CA LEU A 126 8.28 -10.13 -4.35
C LEU A 126 6.93 -10.61 -3.81
N LEU A 127 6.90 -11.28 -2.65
CA LEU A 127 5.66 -11.69 -2.00
C LEU A 127 4.84 -10.50 -1.52
N GLY A 128 5.47 -9.44 -1.00
CA GLY A 128 4.79 -8.21 -0.62
C GLY A 128 4.12 -7.50 -1.80
N PHE A 129 4.80 -7.45 -2.94
CA PHE A 129 4.31 -6.76 -4.13
C PHE A 129 3.38 -7.62 -4.99
N SER A 130 3.61 -8.93 -5.13
CA SER A 130 2.83 -9.81 -6.00
C SER A 130 1.37 -9.93 -5.60
N VAL A 131 1.04 -9.67 -4.33
CA VAL A 131 -0.35 -9.68 -3.89
C VAL A 131 -1.08 -8.38 -4.26
N LYS A 132 -0.38 -7.24 -4.29
CA LYS A 132 -0.96 -5.94 -4.69
C LYS A 132 -0.86 -5.69 -6.20
N VAL A 133 0.16 -6.24 -6.85
CA VAL A 133 0.35 -6.26 -8.30
C VAL A 133 0.05 -7.69 -8.75
N PRO A 134 -1.20 -8.00 -9.17
CA PRO A 134 -1.58 -9.38 -9.47
C PRO A 134 -0.67 -9.94 -10.57
N MET A 135 0.16 -10.91 -10.17
CA MET A 135 1.06 -11.72 -10.99
C MET A 135 0.58 -13.17 -11.01
#